data_AF-A0A2H3KE51-F1
#
_entry.id   AF-A0A2H3KE51-F1
#
_cell.length_a   1.000
_cell.length_b   1.000
_cell.length_c   1.000
_cell.angle_alpha   90.00
_cell.angle_beta   90.00
_cell.angle_gamma   90.00
#
_symmetry.space_group_name_H-M   'P 1'
#
loop_
_entity.id
_entity.type
_entity.pdbx_description
1 polymer ?
#
loop_
_entity_poly.entity_id
_entity_poly.type
_entity_poly.pdbx_seq_one_letter_code
_entity_poly.pdbx_strand_id
1 'polypeptide(L)'
;MKALGKVGLKKLSKEALKNSIDDVAKKLLKTCVFACFPAGTLIQTQHGTKPIEDIQIGDLVWAYDEDTNTTALQPVVDIMQNETDHTISLYTETEVIETTALHPFYTQDGWKDASELQTGDQIKTQNHENVEIKNTIFNYEPQKVYNFTVANFHTYFVGVLAWLVHNSQKCLSQMILESQKWFQNIMRGKSFNMVMNNALRGKFGARYLDEVYVALKNGKNGYIDGLIKGKAIIERKATDLAKVTEQTAKNYINDAAKYKDAVMKNGDKLKEKVYLQVENMKGVSQNVLDHAADKGVEIIDDISKLF
;
A
#
# COMPACT_ATOMS: atom_id res chain seq x y z
N MET A 1 -15.92 -16.63 49.79
CA MET A 1 -16.67 -17.63 48.98
C MET A 1 -17.66 -16.85 48.11
N LYS A 2 -17.57 -16.87 46.77
CA LYS A 2 -18.31 -17.78 45.83
C LYS A 2 -19.83 -17.69 46.03
N ALA A 3 -20.73 -17.59 45.04
CA ALA A 3 -20.69 -17.70 43.57
C ALA A 3 -22.04 -17.14 42.99
N LEU A 4 -22.04 -16.42 41.85
CA LEU A 4 -22.54 -16.80 40.50
C LEU A 4 -24.02 -17.17 40.30
N GLY A 5 -24.59 -16.56 39.24
CA GLY A 5 -25.64 -17.10 38.35
C GLY A 5 -26.10 -16.02 37.35
N LYS A 6 -25.45 -15.79 36.20
CA LYS A 6 -25.62 -16.48 34.90
C LYS A 6 -27.07 -16.89 34.61
N VAL A 7 -27.71 -16.19 33.65
CA VAL A 7 -28.60 -16.67 32.56
C VAL A 7 -29.55 -15.51 32.20
N GLY A 8 -29.35 -14.84 31.05
CA GLY A 8 -30.28 -13.81 30.58
C GLY A 8 -29.90 -13.14 29.27
N LEU A 9 -28.62 -12.81 29.05
CA LEU A 9 -28.18 -12.13 27.82
C LEU A 9 -27.59 -13.01 26.72
N LYS A 10 -27.64 -14.34 26.87
CA LYS A 10 -27.31 -15.28 25.80
C LYS A 10 -28.54 -15.57 24.93
N LYS A 11 -29.08 -14.58 24.22
CA LYS A 11 -29.94 -14.81 23.02
C LYS A 11 -30.42 -13.55 22.28
N LEU A 12 -29.78 -12.40 22.41
CA LEU A 12 -29.84 -11.43 21.30
C LEU A 12 -28.99 -12.04 20.18
N SER A 13 -29.70 -12.60 19.20
CA SER A 13 -29.24 -13.65 18.31
C SER A 13 -28.02 -13.19 17.51
N LYS A 14 -26.96 -14.02 17.59
CA LYS A 14 -25.77 -13.93 16.74
C LYS A 14 -26.13 -13.82 15.27
N GLU A 15 -27.29 -14.33 14.82
CA GLU A 15 -27.79 -14.20 13.45
C GLU A 15 -28.15 -12.78 13.05
N ALA A 16 -28.79 -11.97 13.90
CA ALA A 16 -29.16 -10.59 13.52
C ALA A 16 -27.92 -9.68 13.40
N LEU A 17 -26.93 -9.87 14.28
CA LEU A 17 -25.64 -9.18 14.21
C LEU A 17 -24.74 -9.73 13.08
N LYS A 18 -24.79 -11.05 12.81
CA LYS A 18 -24.14 -11.65 11.64
C LYS A 18 -24.69 -11.10 10.35
N ASN A 19 -26.01 -11.03 10.17
CA ASN A 19 -26.60 -10.58 8.91
C ASN A 19 -26.28 -9.11 8.63
N SER A 20 -26.25 -8.25 9.67
CA SER A 20 -25.84 -6.85 9.54
C SER A 20 -24.35 -6.67 9.25
N ILE A 21 -23.47 -7.46 9.89
CA ILE A 21 -22.02 -7.42 9.64
C ILE A 21 -21.67 -8.12 8.33
N ASP A 22 -22.36 -9.19 7.94
CA ASP A 22 -22.13 -9.96 6.72
C ASP A 22 -22.60 -9.21 5.48
N ASP A 23 -23.67 -8.39 5.57
CA ASP A 23 -24.09 -7.52 4.45
C ASP A 23 -23.17 -6.31 4.31
N VAL A 24 -22.73 -5.69 5.41
CA VAL A 24 -21.74 -4.59 5.40
C VAL A 24 -20.36 -5.11 4.97
N ALA A 25 -19.95 -6.28 5.45
CA ALA A 25 -18.72 -6.95 5.06
C ALA A 25 -18.80 -7.46 3.62
N LYS A 26 -19.93 -8.01 3.12
CA LYS A 26 -20.09 -8.34 1.69
C LYS A 26 -20.01 -7.10 0.80
N LYS A 27 -20.50 -5.96 1.28
CA LYS A 27 -20.44 -4.69 0.56
C LYS A 27 -19.02 -4.11 0.55
N LEU A 28 -18.26 -4.26 1.66
CA LEU A 28 -16.86 -3.84 1.79
C LEU A 28 -15.84 -4.84 1.21
N LEU A 29 -16.15 -6.14 1.15
CA LEU A 29 -15.31 -7.21 0.59
C LEU A 29 -15.39 -7.30 -0.94
N LYS A 30 -16.30 -6.56 -1.58
CA LYS A 30 -16.43 -6.47 -3.04
C LYS A 30 -15.74 -5.23 -3.64
N THR A 31 -15.09 -4.40 -2.84
CA THR A 31 -14.52 -3.14 -3.30
C THR A 31 -13.07 -3.37 -3.78
N CYS A 32 -12.82 -3.22 -5.09
CA CYS A 32 -11.48 -3.12 -5.68
C CYS A 32 -11.10 -1.64 -5.73
N VAL A 33 -10.23 -1.16 -4.82
CA VAL A 33 -10.12 0.28 -4.49
C VAL A 33 -8.67 0.72 -4.30
N PHE A 34 -7.82 0.62 -5.32
CA PHE A 34 -6.45 1.15 -5.19
C PHE A 34 -5.82 1.71 -6.47
N ALA A 35 -6.32 1.33 -7.65
CA ALA A 35 -5.92 1.91 -8.94
C ALA A 35 -6.99 2.92 -9.35
N CYS A 36 -6.72 4.22 -9.19
CA CYS A 36 -7.63 5.29 -9.56
C CYS A 36 -6.88 6.50 -10.13
N PHE A 37 -7.61 7.42 -10.75
CA PHE A 37 -7.09 8.68 -11.28
C PHE A 37 -7.85 9.87 -10.68
N PRO A 38 -7.19 11.03 -10.47
CA PRO A 38 -7.87 12.24 -10.04
C PRO A 38 -8.84 12.77 -11.11
N ALA A 39 -9.70 13.72 -10.71
CA ALA A 39 -10.54 14.44 -11.66
C ALA A 39 -9.70 15.12 -12.75
N GLY A 40 -10.22 15.20 -13.97
CA GLY A 40 -9.58 15.81 -15.13
C GLY A 40 -8.70 14.85 -15.94
N THR A 41 -8.40 13.65 -15.44
CA THR A 41 -7.67 12.64 -16.23
C THR A 41 -8.49 12.24 -17.46
N LEU A 42 -7.90 12.42 -18.64
CA LEU A 42 -8.56 12.14 -19.92
C LEU A 42 -8.56 10.65 -20.23
N ILE A 43 -9.71 10.13 -20.67
CA ILE A 43 -9.92 8.75 -21.10
C ILE A 43 -10.19 8.72 -22.60
N GLN A 44 -9.58 7.78 -23.33
CA GLN A 44 -9.81 7.60 -24.76
C GLN A 44 -11.15 6.91 -25.02
N THR A 45 -12.09 7.63 -25.63
CA THR A 45 -13.45 7.16 -25.96
C THR A 45 -13.65 7.03 -27.48
N GLN A 46 -14.80 6.49 -27.89
CA GLN A 46 -15.22 6.45 -29.28
C GLN A 46 -15.23 7.85 -29.96
N HIS A 47 -15.48 8.91 -29.19
CA HIS A 47 -15.66 10.27 -29.70
C HIS A 47 -14.52 11.23 -29.34
N GLY A 48 -13.33 10.69 -29.03
CA GLY A 48 -12.18 11.46 -28.57
C GLY A 48 -11.97 11.29 -27.06
N THR A 49 -11.40 12.27 -26.39
CA THR A 49 -11.12 12.19 -24.96
C THR A 49 -12.29 12.69 -24.10
N LYS A 50 -12.47 12.08 -22.93
CA LYS A 50 -13.46 12.50 -21.92
C LYS A 50 -12.84 12.44 -20.52
N PRO A 51 -13.05 13.44 -19.64
CA PRO A 51 -12.58 13.38 -18.25
C PRO A 51 -13.13 12.16 -17.51
N ILE A 52 -12.34 11.54 -16.65
CA ILE A 52 -12.68 10.29 -15.97
C ILE A 52 -13.92 10.42 -15.07
N GLU A 53 -14.10 11.56 -14.42
CA GLU A 53 -15.24 11.87 -13.57
C GLU A 53 -16.56 11.99 -14.34
N ASP A 54 -16.49 12.23 -15.65
CA ASP A 54 -17.64 12.36 -16.53
C ASP A 54 -18.02 11.05 -17.23
N ILE A 55 -17.18 10.01 -17.14
CA ILE A 55 -17.43 8.69 -17.73
C ILE A 55 -18.71 8.08 -17.12
N GLN A 56 -19.56 7.51 -17.99
CA GLN A 56 -20.84 6.92 -17.63
C GLN A 56 -20.91 5.45 -18.05
N ILE A 57 -21.71 4.65 -17.34
CA ILE A 57 -22.02 3.29 -17.75
C ILE A 57 -22.64 3.33 -19.16
N GLY A 58 -22.10 2.50 -20.05
CA GLY A 58 -22.46 2.46 -21.46
C GLY A 58 -21.58 3.31 -22.38
N ASP A 59 -20.75 4.22 -21.84
CA ASP A 59 -19.74 4.90 -22.65
C ASP A 59 -18.79 3.88 -23.28
N LEU A 60 -18.47 4.08 -24.56
CA LEU A 60 -17.53 3.23 -25.30
C LEU A 60 -16.12 3.80 -25.19
N VAL A 61 -15.21 3.04 -24.58
CA VAL A 61 -13.81 3.41 -24.40
C VAL A 61 -12.88 2.46 -25.14
N TRP A 62 -11.76 2.99 -25.62
CA TRP A 62 -10.73 2.15 -26.23
C TRP A 62 -10.05 1.32 -25.14
N ALA A 63 -9.98 0.01 -25.38
CA ALA A 63 -9.36 -0.95 -24.48
C ALA A 63 -8.56 -1.98 -25.28
N TYR A 64 -7.57 -2.58 -24.64
CA TYR A 64 -6.63 -3.52 -25.22
C TYR A 64 -6.82 -4.92 -24.63
N ASP A 65 -6.95 -5.91 -25.51
CA ASP A 65 -6.95 -7.32 -25.15
C ASP A 65 -5.53 -7.87 -25.19
N GLU A 66 -5.03 -8.31 -24.04
CA GLU A 66 -3.71 -8.90 -23.92
C GLU A 66 -3.62 -10.29 -24.55
N ASP A 67 -4.73 -11.05 -24.54
CA ASP A 67 -4.74 -12.43 -25.05
C ASP A 67 -4.66 -12.45 -26.59
N THR A 68 -5.34 -11.50 -27.23
CA THR A 68 -5.38 -11.39 -28.70
C THR A 68 -4.46 -10.32 -29.26
N ASN A 69 -3.89 -9.46 -28.41
CA ASN A 69 -3.14 -8.26 -28.79
C ASN A 69 -3.92 -7.30 -29.69
N THR A 70 -5.24 -7.16 -29.46
CA THR A 70 -6.11 -6.29 -30.26
C THR A 70 -6.68 -5.15 -29.43
N THR A 71 -6.91 -4.02 -30.07
CA THR A 71 -7.60 -2.86 -29.46
C THR A 71 -9.03 -2.80 -29.99
N ALA A 72 -10.00 -2.67 -29.09
CA ALA A 72 -11.41 -2.53 -29.45
C ALA A 72 -12.16 -1.60 -28.49
N LEU A 73 -13.27 -1.04 -28.95
CA LEU A 73 -14.18 -0.29 -28.10
C LEU A 73 -14.91 -1.24 -27.15
N GLN A 74 -14.86 -0.95 -25.85
CA GLN A 74 -15.55 -1.70 -24.81
C GLN A 74 -16.50 -0.77 -24.05
N PRO A 75 -17.73 -1.22 -23.75
CA PRO A 75 -18.65 -0.44 -22.94
C PRO A 75 -18.19 -0.46 -21.48
N VAL A 76 -18.26 0.70 -20.83
CA VAL A 76 -18.11 0.83 -19.39
C VAL A 76 -19.31 0.15 -18.70
N VAL A 77 -19.03 -0.75 -17.76
CA VAL A 77 -20.02 -1.55 -17.04
C VAL A 77 -20.12 -1.22 -15.56
N ASP A 78 -19.11 -0.55 -14.99
CA ASP A 78 -19.11 -0.13 -13.59
C ASP A 78 -18.23 1.10 -13.39
N ILE A 79 -18.56 1.93 -12.40
CA ILE A 79 -17.82 3.16 -12.05
C ILE A 79 -17.57 3.18 -10.56
N MET A 80 -16.36 3.57 -10.18
CA MET A 80 -15.87 3.63 -8.82
C MET A 80 -15.36 5.04 -8.52
N GLN A 81 -15.66 5.53 -7.32
CA GLN A 81 -15.16 6.80 -6.80
C GLN A 81 -14.66 6.60 -5.37
N ASN A 82 -13.45 7.06 -5.10
CA ASN A 82 -12.77 6.93 -3.82
C ASN A 82 -12.06 8.24 -3.45
N GLU A 83 -11.37 8.24 -2.31
CA GLU A 83 -10.51 9.33 -1.85
C GLU A 83 -9.12 8.79 -1.53
N THR A 84 -8.09 9.59 -1.79
CA THR A 84 -6.69 9.30 -1.44
C THR A 84 -6.05 10.56 -0.86
N ASP A 85 -5.08 10.39 0.04
CA ASP A 85 -4.25 11.48 0.59
C ASP A 85 -2.91 11.65 -0.13
N HIS A 86 -2.63 10.78 -1.12
CA HIS A 86 -1.43 10.86 -1.95
C HIS A 86 -1.65 10.32 -3.36
N THR A 87 -0.87 10.85 -4.30
CA THR A 87 -0.83 10.47 -5.71
C THR A 87 0.62 10.54 -6.22
N ILE A 88 0.84 10.10 -7.46
CA ILE A 88 2.10 10.25 -8.18
C ILE A 88 1.83 10.87 -9.55
N SER A 89 2.59 11.90 -9.89
CA SER A 89 2.63 12.51 -11.22
C SER A 89 3.74 11.88 -12.05
N LEU A 90 3.38 11.35 -13.20
CA LEU A 90 4.27 10.74 -14.18
C LEU A 90 4.47 11.73 -15.34
N TYR A 91 5.71 12.17 -15.55
CA TYR A 91 6.05 13.17 -16.55
C TYR A 91 6.68 12.51 -17.77
N THR A 92 6.24 12.93 -18.95
CA THR A 92 6.93 12.71 -20.23
C THR A 92 7.42 14.05 -20.76
N GLU A 93 7.88 14.08 -22.02
CA GLU A 93 8.30 15.34 -22.65
C GLU A 93 7.12 16.29 -22.90
N THR A 94 5.91 15.77 -23.10
CA THR A 94 4.75 16.54 -23.59
C THR A 94 3.48 16.34 -22.77
N GLU A 95 3.45 15.39 -21.83
CA GLU A 95 2.26 15.05 -21.06
C GLU A 95 2.61 14.72 -19.60
N VAL A 96 1.67 15.00 -18.70
CA VAL A 96 1.72 14.58 -17.30
C VAL A 96 0.46 13.82 -16.97
N ILE A 97 0.61 12.63 -16.38
CA ILE A 97 -0.50 11.85 -15.84
C ILE A 97 -0.32 11.70 -14.34
N GLU A 98 -1.27 12.23 -13.58
CA GLU A 98 -1.36 12.00 -12.14
C GLU A 98 -2.26 10.79 -11.85
N THR A 99 -1.86 9.94 -10.91
CA THR A 99 -2.56 8.69 -10.61
C THR A 99 -2.26 8.21 -9.19
N THR A 100 -3.02 7.26 -8.66
CA THR A 100 -2.65 6.55 -7.44
C THR A 100 -1.38 5.73 -7.64
N ALA A 101 -0.55 5.59 -6.60
CA ALA A 101 0.74 4.89 -6.68
C ALA A 101 0.65 3.44 -7.20
N LEU A 102 -0.50 2.77 -7.00
CA LEU A 102 -0.76 1.37 -7.36
C LEU A 102 -1.43 1.19 -8.72
N HIS A 103 -1.53 2.25 -9.52
CA HIS A 103 -2.16 2.14 -10.84
C HIS A 103 -1.20 1.44 -11.81
N PRO A 104 -1.58 0.32 -12.46
CA PRO A 104 -0.67 -0.40 -13.34
C PRO A 104 -0.62 0.23 -14.73
N PHE A 105 0.60 0.41 -15.24
CA PHE A 105 0.89 0.82 -16.61
C PHE A 105 1.60 -0.31 -17.34
N TYR A 106 1.28 -0.48 -18.62
CA TYR A 106 1.91 -1.52 -19.43
C TYR A 106 3.23 -1.03 -20.01
N THR A 107 4.33 -1.66 -19.62
CA THR A 107 5.68 -1.33 -20.10
C THR A 107 6.23 -2.40 -21.05
N GLN A 108 7.41 -2.19 -21.61
CA GLN A 108 8.12 -3.24 -22.36
C GLN A 108 8.41 -4.49 -21.51
N ASP A 109 8.60 -4.33 -20.20
CA ASP A 109 8.85 -5.42 -19.26
C ASP A 109 7.56 -5.99 -18.63
N GLY A 110 6.39 -5.58 -19.15
CA GLY A 110 5.08 -5.98 -18.66
C GLY A 110 4.44 -4.94 -17.73
N TRP A 111 3.43 -5.36 -16.95
CA TRP A 111 2.72 -4.49 -16.02
C TRP A 111 3.62 -4.01 -14.89
N LYS A 112 3.60 -2.70 -14.65
CA LYS A 112 4.35 -2.04 -13.60
C LYS A 112 3.47 -1.02 -12.89
N ASP A 113 3.51 -0.99 -11.57
CA ASP A 113 2.75 0.00 -10.81
C ASP A 113 3.34 1.39 -11.01
N ALA A 114 2.50 2.43 -10.92
CA ALA A 114 2.92 3.82 -11.15
C ALA A 114 4.14 4.22 -10.30
N SER A 115 4.20 3.79 -9.03
CA SER A 115 5.34 4.09 -8.15
C SER A 115 6.61 3.31 -8.45
N GLU A 116 6.52 2.24 -9.24
CA GLU A 116 7.68 1.47 -9.67
C GLU A 116 8.32 2.08 -10.93
N LEU A 117 7.58 2.93 -11.67
CA LEU A 117 8.07 3.59 -12.88
C LEU A 117 9.28 4.48 -12.60
N GLN A 118 10.26 4.39 -13.49
CA GLN A 118 11.54 5.10 -13.43
C GLN A 118 11.79 5.84 -14.74
N THR A 119 12.67 6.84 -14.69
CA THR A 119 13.14 7.52 -15.91
C THR A 119 13.71 6.51 -16.91
N GLY A 120 13.25 6.59 -18.15
CA GLY A 120 13.60 5.66 -19.24
C GLY A 120 12.61 4.51 -19.45
N ASP A 121 11.72 4.25 -18.49
CA ASP A 121 10.64 3.27 -18.69
C ASP A 121 9.74 3.70 -19.85
N GLN A 122 9.35 2.73 -20.66
CA GLN A 122 8.56 2.95 -21.87
C GLN A 122 7.15 2.39 -21.70
N ILE A 123 6.14 3.26 -21.69
CA ILE A 123 4.74 2.90 -21.59
C ILE A 123 4.16 2.65 -22.98
N LYS A 124 3.44 1.55 -23.14
CA LYS A 124 2.74 1.24 -24.39
C LYS A 124 1.56 2.20 -24.60
N THR A 125 1.41 2.70 -25.82
CA THR A 125 0.27 3.53 -26.22
C THR A 125 -0.62 2.81 -27.23
N GLN A 126 -1.82 3.36 -27.47
CA GLN A 126 -2.76 2.83 -28.46
C GLN A 126 -2.18 2.78 -29.89
N ASN A 127 -1.28 3.69 -30.26
CA ASN A 127 -0.72 3.80 -31.61
C ASN A 127 0.58 2.99 -31.80
N HIS A 128 0.94 2.12 -30.85
CA HIS A 128 2.17 1.32 -30.85
C HIS A 128 3.49 2.11 -30.76
N GLU A 129 3.46 3.42 -30.58
CA GLU A 129 4.63 4.21 -30.20
C GLU A 129 4.72 4.26 -28.68
N ASN A 130 5.79 3.73 -28.10
CA ASN A 130 5.96 3.82 -26.65
C ASN A 130 6.27 5.26 -26.23
N VAL A 131 5.76 5.66 -25.07
CA VAL A 131 6.11 6.95 -24.45
C VAL A 131 7.07 6.74 -23.29
N GLU A 132 8.14 7.53 -23.23
CA GLU A 132 9.17 7.42 -22.21
C GLU A 132 8.86 8.28 -20.98
N ILE A 133 8.95 7.69 -19.79
CA ILE A 133 8.91 8.39 -18.52
C ILE A 133 10.19 9.20 -18.35
N LYS A 134 10.05 10.51 -18.13
CA LYS A 134 11.17 11.42 -17.86
C LYS A 134 11.36 11.69 -16.37
N ASN A 135 10.26 11.75 -15.61
CA ASN A 135 10.31 11.99 -14.17
C ASN A 135 9.07 11.46 -13.46
N THR A 136 9.18 11.22 -12.14
CA THR A 136 8.06 10.86 -11.28
C THR A 136 8.10 11.68 -9.99
N ILE A 137 6.95 12.21 -9.54
CA ILE A 137 6.85 13.04 -8.34
C ILE A 137 5.66 12.60 -7.50
N PHE A 138 5.87 12.35 -6.21
CA PHE A 138 4.77 12.08 -5.27
C PHE A 138 4.14 13.39 -4.77
N ASN A 139 2.80 13.41 -4.75
CA ASN A 139 2.01 14.50 -4.19
C ASN A 139 1.25 13.99 -2.97
N TYR A 140 1.11 14.83 -1.94
CA TYR A 140 0.51 14.48 -0.65
C TYR A 140 -0.67 15.39 -0.32
N GLU A 141 -1.66 15.38 -1.20
CA GLU A 141 -2.87 16.19 -1.07
C GLU A 141 -4.12 15.30 -1.12
N PRO A 142 -5.03 15.41 -0.14
CA PRO A 142 -6.32 14.73 -0.17
C PRO A 142 -7.19 15.14 -1.36
N GLN A 143 -7.62 14.15 -2.15
CA GLN A 143 -8.45 14.39 -3.32
C GLN A 143 -9.33 13.18 -3.68
N LYS A 144 -10.40 13.44 -4.43
CA LYS A 144 -11.26 12.42 -5.02
C LYS A 144 -10.57 11.78 -6.22
N VAL A 145 -10.72 10.48 -6.34
CA VAL A 145 -10.18 9.69 -7.44
C VAL A 145 -11.24 8.73 -7.99
N TYR A 146 -11.12 8.40 -9.26
CA TYR A 146 -12.10 7.68 -10.07
C TYR A 146 -11.45 6.48 -10.75
N ASN A 147 -12.24 5.44 -10.98
CA ASN A 147 -11.87 4.31 -11.83
C ASN A 147 -13.16 3.71 -12.42
N PHE A 148 -13.05 2.87 -13.45
CA PHE A 148 -14.20 2.21 -14.06
C PHE A 148 -13.81 0.84 -14.63
N THR A 149 -14.80 -0.03 -14.78
CA THR A 149 -14.64 -1.34 -15.43
C THR A 149 -15.28 -1.34 -16.81
N VAL A 150 -14.62 -1.99 -17.76
CA VAL A 150 -15.14 -2.25 -19.10
C VAL A 150 -15.54 -3.73 -19.22
N ALA A 151 -16.41 -4.06 -20.17
CA ALA A 151 -17.04 -5.39 -20.24
C ALA A 151 -16.05 -6.56 -20.42
N ASN A 152 -15.42 -6.65 -21.59
CA ASN A 152 -14.70 -7.87 -21.99
C ASN A 152 -13.21 -7.83 -21.71
N PHE A 153 -12.65 -6.64 -21.50
CA PHE A 153 -11.22 -6.43 -21.26
C PHE A 153 -11.00 -5.87 -19.85
N HIS A 154 -9.75 -5.83 -19.43
CA HIS A 154 -9.37 -5.28 -18.14
C HIS A 154 -8.40 -4.11 -18.27
N THR A 155 -8.43 -3.42 -19.40
CA THR A 155 -7.55 -2.30 -19.69
C THR A 155 -8.34 -1.14 -20.29
N TYR A 156 -7.72 0.04 -20.32
CA TYR A 156 -8.18 1.20 -21.07
C TYR A 156 -6.98 2.12 -21.35
N PHE A 157 -7.22 3.18 -22.13
CA PHE A 157 -6.18 4.16 -22.46
C PHE A 157 -6.47 5.53 -21.83
N VAL A 158 -5.43 6.13 -21.24
CA VAL A 158 -5.49 7.42 -20.55
C VAL A 158 -4.57 8.47 -21.16
N GLY A 159 -4.90 9.74 -20.97
CA GLY A 159 -4.14 10.86 -21.50
C GLY A 159 -4.33 11.07 -23.01
N VAL A 160 -3.82 12.19 -23.50
CA VAL A 160 -3.74 12.59 -24.91
C VAL A 160 -2.88 11.61 -25.69
N LEU A 161 -1.79 11.09 -25.11
CA LEU A 161 -0.94 10.10 -25.76
C LEU A 161 -1.47 8.66 -25.63
N ALA A 162 -2.65 8.46 -25.04
CA ALA A 162 -3.33 7.16 -24.95
C ALA A 162 -2.47 6.04 -24.32
N TRP A 163 -2.06 6.21 -23.07
CA TRP A 163 -1.21 5.29 -22.32
C TRP A 163 -2.03 4.08 -21.86
N LEU A 164 -1.51 2.88 -22.05
CA LEU A 164 -2.21 1.65 -21.69
C LEU A 164 -2.13 1.40 -20.18
N VAL A 165 -3.30 1.32 -19.55
CA VAL A 165 -3.44 1.06 -18.10
C VAL A 165 -4.39 -0.11 -17.85
N HIS A 166 -4.23 -0.76 -16.71
CA HIS A 166 -5.10 -1.86 -16.31
C HIS A 166 -6.17 -1.35 -15.34
N ASN A 167 -7.42 -1.74 -15.58
CA ASN A 167 -8.50 -1.67 -14.60
C ASN A 167 -8.32 -2.80 -13.55
N SER A 168 -7.27 -2.71 -12.74
CA SER A 168 -6.89 -3.76 -11.80
C SER A 168 -7.96 -3.99 -10.74
N GLN A 169 -8.67 -5.12 -10.87
CA GLN A 169 -9.51 -5.70 -9.83
C GLN A 169 -8.68 -6.53 -8.83
N LYS A 170 -7.51 -6.06 -8.40
CA LYS A 170 -6.90 -6.68 -7.22
C LYS A 170 -7.78 -6.33 -6.01
N CYS A 171 -8.57 -7.32 -5.58
CA CYS A 171 -9.50 -7.20 -4.47
C CYS A 171 -8.73 -6.73 -3.23
N LEU A 172 -9.31 -5.79 -2.47
CA LEU A 172 -8.74 -5.22 -1.24
C LEU A 172 -8.19 -6.30 -0.28
N SER A 173 -8.71 -7.54 -0.33
CA SER A 173 -8.22 -8.66 0.47
C SER A 173 -6.86 -9.23 -0.01
N GLN A 174 -6.65 -9.38 -1.32
CA GLN A 174 -5.36 -9.78 -1.91
C GLN A 174 -4.38 -8.60 -1.90
N MET A 175 -4.86 -7.38 -2.17
CA MET A 175 -4.06 -6.17 -2.10
C MET A 175 -3.70 -5.79 -0.66
N ILE A 176 -4.54 -5.84 0.37
CA ILE A 176 -4.07 -5.54 1.73
C ILE A 176 -2.98 -6.52 2.19
N LEU A 177 -3.03 -7.79 1.74
CA LEU A 177 -2.00 -8.78 2.02
C LEU A 177 -0.71 -8.57 1.20
N GLU A 178 -0.83 -8.12 -0.05
CA GLU A 178 0.30 -7.84 -0.95
C GLU A 178 0.83 -6.40 -0.82
N SER A 179 -0.02 -5.37 -0.84
CA SER A 179 0.23 -3.94 -0.66
C SER A 179 0.70 -3.55 0.73
N GLN A 180 0.24 -4.12 1.87
CA GLN A 180 0.97 -3.83 3.11
C GLN A 180 2.38 -4.40 3.03
N LYS A 181 2.56 -5.63 2.55
CA LYS A 181 3.91 -6.18 2.32
C LYS A 181 4.70 -5.37 1.29
N TRP A 182 4.08 -4.83 0.25
CA TRP A 182 4.70 -4.20 -0.91
C TRP A 182 4.93 -2.69 -0.71
N PHE A 183 4.06 -1.97 -0.02
CA PHE A 183 4.27 -0.57 0.41
C PHE A 183 5.32 -0.54 1.52
N GLN A 184 5.31 -1.57 2.38
CA GLN A 184 6.46 -1.86 3.24
C GLN A 184 7.67 -2.21 2.33
N ASN A 185 7.59 -3.08 1.33
CA ASN A 185 8.76 -3.47 0.51
C ASN A 185 9.28 -2.42 -0.49
N ILE A 186 8.53 -1.40 -0.90
CA ILE A 186 9.07 -0.27 -1.68
C ILE A 186 9.83 0.68 -0.76
N MET A 187 9.28 0.96 0.43
CA MET A 187 9.98 1.71 1.47
C MET A 187 11.15 0.91 2.10
N ARG A 188 11.30 -0.39 1.75
CA ARG A 188 12.23 -1.31 2.44
C ARG A 188 13.03 -2.28 1.57
N GLY A 189 12.84 -2.34 0.26
CA GLY A 189 13.24 -3.49 -0.56
C GLY A 189 14.38 -3.16 -1.51
N LYS A 190 15.45 -3.96 -1.41
CA LYS A 190 16.69 -3.96 -2.20
C LYS A 190 17.55 -2.70 -2.11
N SER A 191 17.09 -1.52 -2.50
CA SER A 191 17.94 -0.31 -2.51
C SER A 191 18.29 0.14 -1.09
N PHE A 192 17.28 0.21 -0.19
CA PHE A 192 17.52 0.48 1.23
C PHE A 192 18.37 -0.60 1.89
N ASN A 193 18.11 -1.89 1.61
CA ASN A 193 18.85 -3.01 2.21
C ASN A 193 20.30 -3.09 1.69
N MET A 194 20.55 -2.74 0.42
CA MET A 194 21.88 -2.64 -0.17
C MET A 194 22.65 -1.44 0.40
N VAL A 195 22.01 -0.27 0.48
CA VAL A 195 22.58 0.93 1.12
C VAL A 195 22.89 0.65 2.58
N MET A 196 21.97 0.03 3.32
CA MET A 196 22.17 -0.29 4.73
C MET A 196 23.24 -1.36 4.94
N ASN A 197 23.26 -2.45 4.18
CA ASN A 197 24.32 -3.44 4.30
C ASN A 197 25.69 -2.88 3.89
N ASN A 198 25.76 -1.99 2.89
CA ASN A 198 27.01 -1.32 2.51
C ASN A 198 27.48 -0.34 3.61
N ALA A 199 26.59 0.47 4.16
CA ALA A 199 26.89 1.40 5.25
C ALA A 199 27.30 0.65 6.55
N LEU A 200 26.59 -0.43 6.89
CA LEU A 200 26.82 -1.20 8.11
C LEU A 200 28.06 -2.07 8.06
N ARG A 201 28.30 -2.77 6.94
CA ARG A 201 29.49 -3.60 6.78
C ARG A 201 30.75 -2.74 6.67
N GLY A 202 30.68 -1.61 5.98
CA GLY A 202 31.82 -0.71 5.77
C GLY A 202 32.23 0.08 7.01
N LYS A 203 31.27 0.50 7.85
CA LYS A 203 31.53 1.43 8.96
C LYS A 203 31.43 0.80 10.36
N PHE A 204 30.66 -0.27 10.54
CA PHE A 204 30.32 -0.81 11.87
C PHE A 204 30.44 -2.34 12.01
N GLY A 205 30.83 -3.06 10.95
CA GLY A 205 30.95 -4.52 10.96
C GLY A 205 29.64 -5.27 11.23
N ALA A 206 28.49 -4.60 11.17
CA ALA A 206 27.18 -5.16 11.48
C ALA A 206 26.49 -5.70 10.21
N ARG A 207 25.62 -6.71 10.38
CA ARG A 207 24.81 -7.27 9.29
C ARG A 207 23.33 -6.97 9.53
N TYR A 208 22.68 -6.38 8.53
CA TYR A 208 21.25 -6.15 8.53
C TYR A 208 20.54 -7.35 7.92
N LEU A 209 19.56 -7.88 8.65
CA LEU A 209 18.66 -8.93 8.19
C LEU A 209 17.29 -8.28 8.04
N ASP A 210 16.81 -8.20 6.81
CA ASP A 210 15.42 -7.89 6.53
C ASP A 210 14.54 -9.10 6.84
N GLU A 211 13.27 -8.82 7.14
CA GLU A 211 12.24 -9.80 6.85
C GLU A 211 12.43 -11.13 7.65
N VAL A 212 12.66 -10.99 8.97
CA VAL A 212 13.06 -12.09 9.84
C VAL A 212 11.85 -12.79 10.47
N TYR A 213 11.65 -14.05 10.11
CA TYR A 213 10.61 -14.90 10.71
C TYR A 213 10.93 -15.27 12.16
N VAL A 214 9.95 -15.07 13.04
CA VAL A 214 10.08 -15.34 14.48
C VAL A 214 8.84 -16.00 15.07
N ALA A 215 9.04 -16.77 16.14
CA ALA A 215 8.01 -17.25 17.03
C ALA A 215 7.78 -16.24 18.16
N LEU A 216 6.52 -15.86 18.37
CA LEU A 216 6.10 -14.95 19.43
C LEU A 216 5.77 -15.72 20.71
N LYS A 217 5.86 -15.03 21.85
CA LYS A 217 5.58 -15.59 23.18
C LYS A 217 4.19 -16.19 23.34
N ASN A 218 3.22 -15.72 22.56
CA ASN A 218 1.84 -16.22 22.56
C ASN A 218 1.63 -17.47 21.68
N GLY A 219 2.71 -18.07 21.15
CA GLY A 219 2.66 -19.25 20.30
C GLY A 219 2.30 -18.99 18.83
N LYS A 220 2.12 -17.72 18.44
CA LYS A 220 1.92 -17.33 17.03
C LYS A 220 3.25 -17.03 16.35
N ASN A 221 3.25 -17.06 15.03
CA ASN A 221 4.38 -16.58 14.23
C ASN A 221 4.25 -15.07 13.97
N GLY A 222 5.39 -14.40 13.85
CA GLY A 222 5.51 -12.99 13.52
C GLY A 222 6.64 -12.75 12.53
N TYR A 223 6.73 -11.51 12.07
CA TYR A 223 7.71 -11.09 11.08
C TYR A 223 8.32 -9.77 11.50
N ILE A 224 9.65 -9.78 11.67
CA ILE A 224 10.38 -8.58 12.01
C ILE A 224 10.79 -7.88 10.72
N ASP A 225 10.51 -6.61 10.69
CA ASP A 225 10.75 -5.77 9.53
C ASP A 225 12.25 -5.53 9.26
N GLY A 226 13.06 -5.40 10.31
CA GLY A 226 14.51 -5.31 10.23
C GLY A 226 15.19 -5.75 11.52
N LEU A 227 16.31 -6.46 11.40
CA LEU A 227 17.12 -6.93 12.53
C LEU A 227 18.59 -6.56 12.30
N ILE A 228 19.15 -5.80 13.22
CA ILE A 228 20.59 -5.59 13.36
C ILE A 228 21.03 -6.46 14.53
N LYS A 229 21.62 -7.62 14.24
CA LYS A 229 21.99 -8.61 15.26
C LYS A 229 22.86 -7.98 16.34
N GLY A 230 22.49 -8.17 17.59
CA GLY A 230 23.15 -7.60 18.77
C GLY A 230 22.86 -6.11 19.04
N LYS A 231 22.00 -5.46 18.24
CA LYS A 231 21.71 -4.02 18.36
C LYS A 231 20.22 -3.71 18.42
N ALA A 232 19.46 -3.98 17.35
CA ALA A 232 18.11 -3.47 17.20
C ALA A 232 17.17 -4.45 16.47
N ILE A 233 15.95 -4.59 16.99
CA ILE A 233 14.75 -5.03 16.26
C ILE A 233 14.07 -3.76 15.79
N ILE A 234 13.77 -3.66 14.51
CA ILE A 234 13.20 -2.46 13.89
C ILE A 234 11.87 -2.88 13.29
N GLU A 235 10.79 -2.24 13.71
CA GLU A 235 9.46 -2.28 13.11
C GLU A 235 9.19 -0.93 12.47
N ARG A 236 8.68 -0.86 11.24
CA ARG A 236 8.54 0.43 10.51
C ARG A 236 7.09 0.67 10.13
N LYS A 237 6.60 1.88 10.33
CA LYS A 237 5.28 2.34 9.91
C LYS A 237 5.45 3.60 9.08
N ALA A 238 4.95 3.57 7.84
CA ALA A 238 4.86 4.74 6.97
C ALA A 238 3.67 5.60 7.42
N THR A 239 3.74 6.12 8.63
CA THR A 239 2.66 6.89 9.25
C THR A 239 3.25 7.91 10.18
N ASP A 240 2.79 9.16 10.06
CA ASP A 240 2.99 10.19 11.06
C ASP A 240 2.09 9.91 12.27
N LEU A 241 2.71 9.58 13.41
CA LEU A 241 1.97 9.24 14.63
C LEU A 241 1.14 10.42 15.17
N ALA A 242 1.47 11.67 14.79
CA ALA A 242 0.69 12.85 15.17
C ALA A 242 -0.61 12.99 14.36
N LYS A 243 -0.71 12.33 13.19
CA LYS A 243 -1.89 12.39 12.30
C LYS A 243 -2.91 11.28 12.54
N VAL A 244 -2.60 10.32 13.41
CA VAL A 244 -3.51 9.23 13.77
C VAL A 244 -4.07 9.39 15.18
N THR A 245 -5.14 8.66 15.49
CA THR A 245 -5.68 8.65 16.86
C THR A 245 -4.66 8.11 17.85
N GLU A 246 -4.72 8.57 19.10
CA GLU A 246 -3.85 8.06 20.19
C GLU A 246 -3.95 6.54 20.33
N GLN A 247 -5.16 5.98 20.19
CA GLN A 247 -5.37 4.54 20.25
C GLN A 247 -4.68 3.80 19.10
N THR A 248 -4.73 4.35 17.89
CA THR A 248 -4.03 3.79 16.72
C THR A 248 -2.51 3.79 16.94
N ALA A 249 -1.95 4.91 17.42
CA ALA A 249 -0.53 5.01 17.74
C ALA A 249 -0.11 3.99 18.82
N LYS A 250 -0.91 3.84 19.89
CA LYS A 250 -0.70 2.82 20.93
C LYS A 250 -0.75 1.39 20.37
N ASN A 251 -1.62 1.12 19.40
CA ASN A 251 -1.69 -0.19 18.76
C ASN A 251 -0.41 -0.49 17.96
N TYR A 252 0.13 0.48 17.21
CA TYR A 252 1.40 0.31 16.51
C TYR A 252 2.56 0.02 17.46
N ILE A 253 2.61 0.70 18.60
CA ILE A 253 3.59 0.45 19.66
C ILE A 253 3.42 -0.97 20.23
N ASN A 254 2.18 -1.39 20.52
CA ASN A 254 1.91 -2.73 21.04
C ASN A 254 2.31 -3.81 20.03
N ASP A 255 2.09 -3.57 18.74
CA ASP A 255 2.51 -4.46 17.67
C ASP A 255 4.03 -4.58 17.60
N ALA A 256 4.79 -3.49 17.80
CA ALA A 256 6.23 -3.58 17.88
C ALA A 256 6.71 -4.31 19.14
N ALA A 257 6.09 -4.00 20.29
CA ALA A 257 6.45 -4.56 21.58
C ALA A 257 6.34 -6.10 21.65
N LYS A 258 5.52 -6.73 20.80
CA LYS A 258 5.37 -8.19 20.76
C LYS A 258 6.67 -8.92 20.40
N TYR A 259 7.65 -8.23 19.81
CA TYR A 259 8.93 -8.80 19.39
C TYR A 259 10.01 -8.79 20.46
N LYS A 260 9.80 -8.12 21.60
CA LYS A 260 10.77 -7.98 22.70
C LYS A 260 11.29 -9.30 23.26
N ASP A 261 10.50 -10.38 23.13
CA ASP A 261 10.84 -11.74 23.58
C ASP A 261 10.75 -12.77 22.43
N ALA A 262 10.80 -12.32 21.17
CA ALA A 262 10.63 -13.20 20.03
C ALA A 262 11.82 -14.14 19.84
N VAL A 263 11.55 -15.33 19.29
CA VAL A 263 12.55 -16.38 19.07
C VAL A 263 12.70 -16.62 17.58
N MET A 264 13.92 -16.57 17.06
CA MET A 264 14.19 -16.90 15.67
C MET A 264 13.91 -18.37 15.38
N LYS A 265 13.71 -18.71 14.10
CA LYS A 265 13.44 -20.09 13.66
C LYS A 265 14.51 -21.10 14.09
N ASN A 266 15.75 -20.67 14.27
CA ASN A 266 16.86 -21.49 14.73
C ASN A 266 16.91 -21.69 16.26
N GLY A 267 15.96 -21.11 17.02
CA GLY A 267 15.87 -21.20 18.48
C GLY A 267 16.57 -20.06 19.24
N ASP A 268 17.24 -19.15 18.54
CA ASP A 268 17.91 -18.01 19.19
C ASP A 268 16.86 -17.01 19.71
N LYS A 269 16.96 -16.67 21.00
CA LYS A 269 16.16 -15.57 21.58
C LYS A 269 16.72 -14.24 21.10
N LEU A 270 15.84 -13.39 20.56
CA LEU A 270 16.19 -12.01 20.31
C LEU A 270 16.25 -11.26 21.64
N LYS A 271 17.32 -10.49 21.83
CA LYS A 271 17.58 -9.68 23.03
C LYS A 271 17.77 -8.20 22.69
N GLU A 272 17.71 -7.89 21.41
CA GLU A 272 17.91 -6.56 20.86
C GLU A 272 16.76 -5.63 21.26
N LYS A 273 17.07 -4.33 21.38
CA LYS A 273 16.07 -3.33 21.72
C LYS A 273 15.09 -3.15 20.56
N VAL A 274 13.81 -2.95 20.87
CA VAL A 274 12.75 -2.77 19.87
C VAL A 274 12.59 -1.29 19.54
N TYR A 275 12.64 -0.98 18.25
CA TYR A 275 12.45 0.34 17.69
C TYR A 275 11.23 0.37 16.78
N LEU A 276 10.41 1.41 16.90
CA LEU A 276 9.35 1.74 15.96
C LEU A 276 9.82 2.91 15.10
N GLN A 277 10.20 2.64 13.85
CA GLN A 277 10.53 3.67 12.88
C GLN A 277 9.25 4.26 12.28
N VAL A 278 9.11 5.57 12.36
CA VAL A 278 7.97 6.34 11.84
C VAL A 278 8.45 7.38 10.84
N GLU A 279 7.54 8.01 10.12
CA GLU A 279 7.88 9.06 9.16
C GLU A 279 8.37 10.34 9.85
N ASN A 280 7.72 10.71 10.94
CA ASN A 280 7.99 11.95 11.68
C ASN A 280 7.53 11.80 13.14
N MET A 281 8.28 12.40 14.07
CA MET A 281 7.91 12.47 15.49
C MET A 281 7.36 13.83 15.93
N LYS A 282 7.42 14.85 15.07
CA LYS A 282 6.97 16.20 15.42
C LYS A 282 5.46 16.19 15.68
N GLY A 283 5.04 16.55 16.90
CA GLY A 283 3.64 16.65 17.28
C GLY A 283 3.06 15.37 17.90
N VAL A 284 3.85 14.32 18.09
CA VAL A 284 3.41 13.11 18.81
C VAL A 284 3.12 13.46 20.27
N SER A 285 1.94 13.06 20.75
CA SER A 285 1.51 13.37 22.11
C SER A 285 2.35 12.65 23.17
N GLN A 286 2.52 13.28 24.34
CA GLN A 286 3.26 12.69 25.46
C GLN A 286 2.68 11.34 25.90
N ASN A 287 1.35 11.17 25.87
CA ASN A 287 0.68 9.91 26.18
C ASN A 287 1.14 8.74 25.29
N VAL A 288 1.43 9.01 24.02
CA VAL A 288 1.94 8.00 23.07
C VAL A 288 3.39 7.66 23.39
N LEU A 289 4.20 8.67 23.70
CA LEU A 289 5.61 8.50 24.08
C LEU A 289 5.76 7.71 25.39
N ASP A 290 4.95 8.03 26.40
CA ASP A 290 4.94 7.34 27.69
C ASP A 290 4.51 5.88 27.53
N HIS A 291 3.51 5.63 26.67
CA HIS A 291 3.08 4.27 26.34
C HIS A 291 4.18 3.47 25.62
N ALA A 292 4.95 4.11 24.73
CA ALA A 292 6.11 3.48 24.09
C ALA A 292 7.17 3.09 25.11
N ALA A 293 7.50 3.99 26.03
CA ALA A 293 8.45 3.73 27.12
C ALA A 293 7.99 2.57 28.01
N ASP A 294 6.70 2.53 28.42
CA ASP A 294 6.12 1.43 29.21
C ASP A 294 6.26 0.07 28.50
N LYS A 295 6.04 0.05 27.18
CA LYS A 295 6.20 -1.17 26.38
C LYS A 295 7.66 -1.52 26.06
N GLY A 296 8.60 -0.64 26.39
CA GLY A 296 10.01 -0.79 26.07
C GLY A 296 10.28 -0.72 24.57
N VAL A 297 9.53 0.12 23.86
CA VAL A 297 9.69 0.44 22.44
C VAL A 297 10.22 1.86 22.33
N GLU A 298 11.28 2.06 21.56
CA GLU A 298 11.81 3.38 21.26
C GLU A 298 11.32 3.84 19.88
N ILE A 299 10.72 5.03 19.80
CA ILE A 299 10.22 5.56 18.53
C ILE A 299 11.33 6.42 17.90
N ILE A 300 11.57 6.21 16.61
CA ILE A 300 12.57 6.97 15.85
C ILE A 300 11.96 7.40 14.52
N ASP A 301 12.29 8.61 14.08
CA ASP A 301 12.03 9.13 12.73
C ASP A 301 13.28 9.06 11.84
N ASP A 302 14.45 8.97 12.46
CA ASP A 302 15.74 8.84 11.79
C ASP A 302 16.46 7.57 12.26
N ILE A 303 16.70 6.67 11.32
CA ILE A 303 17.38 5.40 11.57
C ILE A 303 18.87 5.56 11.82
N SER A 304 19.46 6.71 11.45
CA SER A 304 20.87 7.01 11.73
C SER A 304 21.16 7.01 13.24
N LYS A 305 20.14 7.30 14.08
CA LYS A 305 20.21 7.24 15.55
C LYS A 305 20.54 5.86 16.10
N LEU A 306 20.40 4.81 15.29
CA LEU A 306 20.82 3.46 15.65
C LEU A 306 22.31 3.23 15.49
N PHE A 307 23.10 4.21 15.01
CA PHE A 307 24.53 4.09 14.71
C PHE A 307 25.36 5.08 15.51
#